data_AF-A0A3S0DMX5-F1
#
_entry.id   AF-A0A3S0DMX5-F1
#
_cell.length_a   1.000
_cell.length_b   1.000
_cell.length_c   1.000
_cell.angle_alpha   90.00
_cell.angle_beta   90.00
_cell.angle_gamma   90.00
#
_symmetry.space_group_name_H-M   'P 1'
#
loop_
_entity.id
_entity.type
_entity.pdbx_description
1 polymer ?
#
loop_
_entity_poly.entity_id
_entity_poly.type
_entity_poly.pdbx_seq_one_letter_code
_entity_poly.pdbx_strand_id
1 'polypeptide(L)'
;MSEKNSKHPNHAAELARLNRAIGQLEGIKKMINEERYCVDILMQLKAARSAIKNIEMNVLERHMQMCLVKAGRSGDDNEINNKVDELTKLIKNFS
;
A
#
# COMPACT_ATOMS: atom_id res chain seq x y z
N MET A 1 -6.76 18.68 22.29
CA MET A 1 -6.50 17.36 21.67
C MET A 1 -7.46 17.23 20.49
N SER A 2 -7.08 17.72 19.31
CA SER A 2 -8.03 17.81 18.19
C SER A 2 -8.19 16.46 17.49
N GLU A 3 -9.42 15.95 17.50
CA GLU A 3 -9.86 14.83 16.68
C GLU A 3 -9.66 15.18 15.20
N LYS A 4 -8.71 14.50 14.54
CA LYS A 4 -8.60 14.56 13.08
C LYS A 4 -9.79 13.80 12.48
N ASN A 5 -10.85 14.54 12.17
CA ASN A 5 -11.96 14.04 11.37
C ASN A 5 -11.49 13.87 9.91
N SER A 6 -10.80 12.77 9.63
CA SER A 6 -10.30 12.46 8.29
C SER A 6 -11.33 11.62 7.54
N LYS A 7 -11.76 12.13 6.38
CA LYS A 7 -12.62 11.41 5.41
C LYS A 7 -12.01 10.06 4.96
N HIS A 8 -10.70 9.87 5.16
CA HIS A 8 -9.91 8.72 4.71
C HIS A 8 -9.25 7.95 5.88
N PRO A 9 -8.97 6.64 5.72
CA PRO A 9 -8.29 5.85 6.74
C PRO A 9 -6.89 6.38 7.10
N ASN A 10 -6.48 6.16 8.35
CA ASN A 10 -5.12 6.44 8.79
C ASN A 10 -4.18 5.31 8.36
N HIS A 11 -3.00 5.67 7.81
CA HIS A 11 -1.96 4.75 7.34
C HIS A 11 -0.59 5.02 7.98
N ALA A 12 -0.53 5.67 9.15
CA ALA A 12 0.73 6.04 9.81
C ALA A 12 1.65 4.83 10.08
N ALA A 13 1.07 3.64 10.28
CA ALA A 13 1.83 2.39 10.44
C ALA A 13 2.69 2.04 9.20
N GLU A 14 2.32 2.51 8.01
CA GLU A 14 3.06 2.25 6.78
C GLU A 14 4.32 3.14 6.64
N LEU A 15 4.43 4.24 7.40
CA LEU A 15 5.58 5.14 7.33
C LEU A 15 6.89 4.40 7.64
N ALA A 16 6.90 3.53 8.65
CA ALA A 16 8.08 2.73 8.99
C ALA A 16 8.44 1.71 7.90
N ARG A 17 7.46 1.19 7.15
CA ARG A 17 7.71 0.29 6.01
C ARG A 17 8.24 1.06 4.81
N LEU A 18 7.65 2.23 4.54
CA LEU A 18 8.08 3.13 3.47
C LEU A 18 9.52 3.58 3.67
N ASN A 19 9.89 3.99 4.89
CA ASN A 19 11.27 4.38 5.21
C ASN A 19 12.27 3.22 4.97
N ARG A 20 11.87 1.97 5.25
CA ARG A 20 12.70 0.81 4.92
C ARG A 20 12.86 0.61 3.41
N ALA A 21 11.78 0.74 2.64
CA ALA A 21 11.84 0.66 1.19
C ALA A 21 12.72 1.76 0.58
N ILE A 22 12.65 2.99 1.10
CA ILE A 22 13.54 4.10 0.72
C ILE A 22 15.00 3.74 1.00
N GLY A 23 15.31 3.21 2.19
CA GLY A 23 16.66 2.77 2.52
C GLY A 23 17.19 1.67 1.59
N GLN A 24 16.33 0.73 1.16
CA GLN A 24 16.70 -0.28 0.17
C GLN A 24 17.04 0.36 -1.19
N LEU A 25 16.25 1.33 -1.64
CA LEU A 25 16.49 2.03 -2.91
C LEU A 25 17.78 2.85 -2.88
N GLU A 26 18.09 3.53 -1.76
CA GLU A 26 19.38 4.22 -1.58
C GLU A 26 20.56 3.23 -1.58
N GLY A 27 20.39 2.06 -0.97
CA GLY A 27 21.37 0.98 -1.02
C GLY A 27 21.63 0.49 -2.46
N ILE A 28 20.57 0.30 -3.24
CA ILE A 28 20.67 -0.10 -4.65
C ILE A 28 21.39 0.97 -5.48
N LYS A 29 21.06 2.25 -5.27
CA LYS A 29 21.74 3.37 -5.92
C LYS A 29 23.25 3.36 -5.64
N LYS A 30 23.64 3.11 -4.38
CA LYS A 30 25.06 2.93 -4.02
C LYS A 30 25.69 1.73 -4.73
N MET A 31 24.99 0.59 -4.79
CA MET A 31 25.50 -0.60 -5.50
C MET A 31 25.75 -0.35 -6.99
N ILE A 32 24.93 0.48 -7.63
CA ILE A 32 25.13 0.88 -9.03
C ILE A 32 26.39 1.74 -9.17
N ASN A 33 26.56 2.74 -8.29
CA ASN A 33 27.75 3.60 -8.30
C ASN A 33 29.05 2.83 -8.02
N GLU A 34 28.95 1.75 -7.25
CA GLU A 34 30.07 0.84 -6.95
C GLU A 34 30.28 -0.25 -8.01
N GLU A 35 29.56 -0.20 -9.13
CA GLU A 35 29.65 -1.17 -10.24
C GLU A 35 29.51 -2.63 -9.77
N ARG A 36 28.64 -2.86 -8.78
CA ARG A 36 28.43 -4.20 -8.21
C ARG A 36 27.82 -5.16 -9.23
N TYR A 37 28.01 -6.46 -8.98
CA TYR A 37 27.52 -7.52 -9.85
C TYR A 37 26.01 -7.41 -10.12
N CYS A 38 25.62 -7.50 -11.39
CA CYS A 38 24.27 -7.22 -11.85
C CYS A 38 23.21 -8.10 -11.14
N VAL A 39 23.52 -9.36 -10.85
CA VAL A 39 22.59 -10.27 -10.17
C VAL A 39 22.27 -9.79 -8.76
N ASP A 40 23.26 -9.25 -8.03
CA ASP A 40 23.04 -8.69 -6.69
C ASP A 40 22.11 -7.47 -6.74
N ILE A 41 22.32 -6.58 -7.72
CA ILE A 41 21.46 -5.41 -7.94
C ILE A 41 20.03 -5.86 -8.24
N LEU A 42 19.85 -6.85 -9.12
CA LEU A 42 18.54 -7.41 -9.46
C LEU A 42 17.85 -8.05 -8.24
N MET A 43 18.60 -8.76 -7.39
CA MET A 43 18.05 -9.33 -6.16
C MET A 43 17.57 -8.24 -5.19
N GLN A 44 18.35 -7.17 -5.01
CA GLN A 44 17.94 -6.06 -4.14
C GLN A 44 16.74 -5.29 -4.71
N LEU A 45 16.69 -5.05 -6.02
CA LEU A 45 15.51 -4.47 -6.68
C LEU A 45 14.25 -5.32 -6.48
N LYS A 46 14.37 -6.65 -6.57
CA LYS A 46 13.25 -7.56 -6.29
C LYS A 46 12.79 -7.44 -4.83
N ALA A 47 13.71 -7.31 -3.88
CA ALA A 47 13.40 -7.10 -2.47
C ALA A 47 12.67 -5.77 -2.23
N ALA A 48 13.17 -4.67 -2.81
CA ALA A 48 12.52 -3.35 -2.73
C ALA A 48 11.11 -3.37 -3.34
N ARG A 49 10.94 -4.00 -4.51
CA ARG A 49 9.62 -4.19 -5.14
C ARG A 49 8.67 -4.97 -4.24
N SER A 50 9.14 -6.02 -3.58
CA SER A 50 8.31 -6.79 -2.64
C SER A 50 7.90 -5.97 -1.42
N ALA A 51 8.79 -5.11 -0.91
CA ALA A 51 8.48 -4.22 0.21
C ALA A 51 7.38 -3.21 -0.18
N ILE A 52 7.49 -2.61 -1.37
CA ILE A 52 6.49 -1.68 -1.91
C ILE A 52 5.14 -2.39 -2.09
N LYS A 53 5.13 -3.58 -2.70
CA LYS A 53 3.91 -4.37 -2.88
C LYS A 53 3.20 -4.67 -1.56
N ASN A 54 3.96 -4.98 -0.50
CA ASN A 54 3.38 -5.21 0.82
C ASN A 54 2.74 -3.94 1.42
N ILE A 55 3.36 -2.77 1.22
CA ILE A 55 2.79 -1.48 1.67
C ILE A 55 1.48 -1.19 0.94
N GLU A 56 1.48 -1.37 -0.37
CA GLU A 56 0.31 -1.21 -1.24
C GLU A 56 -0.86 -2.09 -0.78
N MET A 57 -0.61 -3.37 -0.53
CA MET A 57 -1.62 -4.31 -0.05
C MET A 57 -2.18 -3.92 1.33
N ASN A 58 -1.33 -3.46 2.26
CA ASN A 58 -1.80 -2.99 3.57
C ASN A 58 -2.72 -1.75 3.45
N VAL A 59 -2.38 -0.82 2.56
CA VAL A 59 -3.19 0.38 2.30
C VAL A 59 -4.54 -0.02 1.71
N LEU A 60 -4.54 -0.94 0.73
CA LEU A 60 -5.75 -1.45 0.10
C LEU A 60 -6.65 -2.18 1.11
N GLU A 61 -6.09 -3.09 1.91
CA GLU A 61 -6.81 -3.83 2.94
C GLU A 61 -7.49 -2.87 3.93
N ARG A 62 -6.75 -1.87 4.40
CA ARG A 62 -7.29 -0.86 5.32
C ARG A 62 -8.42 -0.04 4.70
N HIS A 63 -8.31 0.27 3.41
CA HIS A 63 -9.39 0.93 2.67
C HIS A 63 -10.63 0.04 2.58
N MET A 64 -10.48 -1.23 2.18
CA MET A 64 -11.57 -2.20 2.10
C MET A 64 -12.31 -2.35 3.43
N GLN A 65 -11.59 -2.58 4.52
CA GLN A 65 -12.16 -2.74 5.86
C GLN A 65 -13.01 -1.52 6.26
N MET A 66 -12.48 -0.31 6.09
CA MET A 66 -13.20 0.90 6.49
C MET A 66 -14.39 1.22 5.58
N CYS A 67 -14.24 1.03 4.27
CA CYS A 67 -15.30 1.32 3.31
C CYS A 67 -16.46 0.34 3.42
N LEU A 68 -16.19 -0.96 3.56
CA LEU A 68 -17.23 -1.97 3.73
C LEU A 68 -17.90 -1.87 5.10
N VAL A 69 -17.16 -1.60 6.18
CA VAL A 69 -17.78 -1.39 7.51
C VAL A 69 -18.69 -0.16 7.52
N LYS A 70 -18.33 0.91 6.80
CA LYS A 70 -19.19 2.10 6.68
C LYS A 70 -20.46 1.80 5.87
N ALA A 71 -20.33 1.16 4.71
CA ALA A 71 -21.47 0.80 3.87
C ALA A 71 -22.40 -0.22 4.57
N GLY A 72 -21.84 -1.23 5.24
CA GLY A 72 -22.65 -2.20 6.00
C GLY A 72 -23.42 -1.59 7.17
N ARG A 73 -22.98 -0.45 7.70
CA ARG A 73 -23.71 0.30 8.74
C ARG A 73 -24.83 1.18 8.19
N SER A 74 -24.85 1.49 6.90
CA SER A 74 -25.94 2.28 6.31
C SER A 74 -27.22 1.46 6.11
N GLY A 75 -27.09 0.13 5.97
CA GLY A 75 -28.22 -0.78 5.76
C GLY A 75 -28.85 -0.68 4.37
N ASP A 76 -28.21 0.03 3.44
CA ASP A 76 -28.64 0.15 2.05
C ASP A 76 -27.83 -0.79 1.15
N ASP A 77 -28.50 -1.83 0.64
CA ASP A 77 -27.90 -2.81 -0.25
C ASP A 77 -27.33 -2.18 -1.54
N ASN A 78 -27.90 -1.06 -2.01
CA ASN A 78 -27.36 -0.36 -3.19
C ASN A 78 -26.03 0.31 -2.88
N GLU A 79 -25.89 0.93 -1.69
CA GLU A 79 -24.63 1.54 -1.27
C GLU A 79 -23.53 0.48 -1.07
N ILE A 80 -23.89 -0.67 -0.50
CA ILE A 80 -22.98 -1.82 -0.34
C ILE A 80 -22.50 -2.31 -1.71
N ASN A 81 -23.41 -2.58 -2.64
CA ASN A 81 -23.07 -3.08 -3.98
C ASN A 81 -22.18 -2.09 -4.76
N ASN A 82 -22.51 -0.79 -4.72
CA ASN A 82 -21.69 0.24 -5.34
C ASN A 82 -20.26 0.27 -4.77
N LYS A 83 -20.12 0.10 -3.46
CA LYS A 83 -18.80 0.10 -2.81
C LYS A 83 -18.01 -1.16 -3.12
N VAL A 84 -18.66 -2.32 -3.21
CA VAL A 84 -18.04 -3.58 -3.65
C VAL A 84 -17.53 -3.47 -5.09
N ASP A 85 -18.29 -2.86 -6.00
CA ASP A 85 -17.88 -2.63 -7.38
C ASP A 85 -16.65 -1.71 -7.49
N GLU A 86 -16.61 -0.64 -6.69
CA GLU A 86 -15.44 0.25 -6.60
C GLU A 86 -14.18 -0.51 -6.14
N LEU A 87 -14.31 -1.33 -5.08
CA LEU A 87 -13.20 -2.14 -4.57
C LEU A 87 -12.75 -3.19 -5.58
N THR A 88 -13.67 -3.82 -6.30
CA THR A 88 -13.36 -4.80 -7.33
C THR A 88 -12.57 -4.17 -8.48
N LYS A 89 -12.92 -2.94 -8.89
CA LYS A 89 -12.16 -2.18 -9.89
C LYS A 89 -10.75 -1.85 -9.38
N LEU A 90 -10.62 -1.45 -8.11
CA LEU A 90 -9.31 -1.17 -7.50
C LEU A 90 -8.43 -2.42 -7.49
N ILE A 91 -8.93 -3.57 -7.02
CA ILE A 91 -8.17 -4.82 -6.97
C ILE A 91 -7.63 -5.21 -8.35
N LYS A 92 -8.45 -5.09 -9.40
CA LYS A 92 -8.03 -5.39 -10.79
C LYS A 92 -6.87 -4.53 -11.26
N ASN A 93 -6.74 -3.29 -10.77
CA ASN A 93 -5.65 -2.39 -11.13
C ASN A 93 -4.33 -2.70 -10.36
N PHE A 94 -4.43 -3.43 -9.25
CA PHE A 94 -3.28 -3.81 -8.41
C PHE A 94 -2.91 -5.31 -8.56
N SER A 95 -3.53 -6.00 -9.52
CA SER A 95 -3.34 -7.44 -9.83
C SER A 95 -2.18 -7.67 -10.80
#